data_AF-A0A915IXA6-F1
#
_entry.id   AF-A0A915IXA6-F1
#
_cell.length_a   1.000
_cell.length_b   1.000
_cell.length_c   1.000
_cell.angle_alpha   90.00
_cell.angle_beta   90.00
_cell.angle_gamma   90.00
#
_symmetry.space_group_name_H-M   'P 1'
#
loop_
_entity.id
_entity.type
_entity.pdbx_description
1 polymer ?
#
loop_
_entity_poly.entity_id
_entity_poly.type
_entity_poly.pdbx_seq_one_letter_code
_entity_poly.pdbx_strand_id
1 'polypeptide(L)'
;RAANDDALYCVRTKAQPFNVHSNDFVSGCLPACILVMSDLINVLTLAMDSTRQSVVGLSVQSMGVSNQFSNQYPKNCKDINENVIGTELFNTTIRFVEPVEGPVPETQAYLQKIEREKQEKAQGDQGDNRSFLAKYKHFKTNKL
;
A
#
# COMPACT_ATOMS: atom_id res chain seq x y z
N ARG A 1 -30.95 -2.78 15.11
CA ARG A 1 -30.80 -1.91 16.29
C ARG A 1 -29.40 -1.32 16.39
N ALA A 2 -28.34 -2.13 16.56
CA ALA A 2 -26.95 -1.63 16.62
C ALA A 2 -26.54 -0.75 15.43
N ALA A 3 -27.07 -1.05 14.23
CA ALA A 3 -26.83 -0.25 13.03
C ALA A 3 -27.38 1.19 13.08
N ASN A 4 -28.49 1.42 13.79
CA ASN A 4 -29.11 2.74 13.91
C ASN A 4 -28.50 3.58 15.05
N ASP A 5 -27.79 2.93 15.98
CA ASP A 5 -27.18 3.55 17.15
C ASP A 5 -25.69 3.91 16.93
N ASP A 6 -25.25 4.04 15.67
CA ASP A 6 -23.85 4.26 15.26
C ASP A 6 -22.84 3.27 15.90
N ALA A 7 -23.30 2.06 16.23
CA ALA A 7 -22.46 1.07 16.90
C ALA A 7 -21.41 0.47 15.95
N LEU A 8 -20.31 -0.01 16.54
CA LEU A 8 -19.26 -0.71 15.79
C LEU A 8 -19.47 -2.22 15.80
N TYR A 9 -19.29 -2.83 14.64
CA TYR A 9 -19.10 -4.27 14.50
C TYR A 9 -17.60 -4.58 14.55
N CYS A 10 -17.17 -5.29 15.59
CA CYS A 10 -15.78 -5.65 15.83
C CYS A 10 -15.58 -7.17 15.74
N VAL A 11 -14.56 -7.58 14.99
CA VAL A 11 -14.10 -8.97 14.90
C VAL A 11 -12.74 -9.06 15.59
N ARG A 12 -12.50 -10.16 16.31
CA ARG A 12 -11.21 -10.44 16.94
C ARG A 12 -10.73 -11.84 16.62
N THR A 13 -9.42 -12.01 16.52
CA THR A 13 -8.74 -13.31 16.37
C THR A 13 -7.52 -13.36 17.28
N LYS A 14 -7.03 -14.56 17.58
CA LYS A 14 -5.76 -14.73 18.31
C LYS A 14 -4.60 -14.25 17.45
N ALA A 15 -3.67 -13.49 18.03
CA ALA A 15 -2.45 -13.05 17.37
C ALA A 15 -1.53 -14.24 17.08
N GLN A 16 -1.46 -15.23 17.98
CA GLN A 16 -0.75 -16.48 17.76
C GLN A 16 -1.75 -17.64 17.86
N PRO A 17 -2.39 -18.04 16.73
CA PRO A 17 -3.45 -19.04 16.75
C PRO A 17 -2.97 -20.41 17.27
N PHE A 18 -1.69 -20.74 17.07
CA PHE A 18 -1.10 -22.03 17.46
C PHE A 18 -0.51 -22.02 18.88
N ASN A 19 -0.32 -20.85 19.50
CA ASN A 19 0.20 -20.75 20.86
C ASN A 19 -0.96 -20.74 21.86
N VAL A 20 -1.21 -21.89 22.50
CA VAL A 20 -2.30 -22.09 23.46
C VAL A 20 -2.19 -21.17 24.67
N HIS A 21 -0.97 -20.80 25.08
CA HIS A 21 -0.72 -19.96 26.25
C HIS A 21 -0.81 -18.46 25.95
N SER A 22 -0.79 -18.09 24.66
CA SER A 22 -0.96 -16.69 24.27
C SER A 22 -2.44 -16.29 24.33
N ASN A 23 -2.69 -15.17 25.01
CA ASN A 23 -4.00 -14.52 25.09
C ASN A 23 -4.02 -13.19 24.33
N ASP A 24 -3.09 -13.03 23.39
CA ASP A 24 -3.01 -11.82 22.58
C ASP A 24 -4.02 -11.91 21.44
N PHE A 25 -4.76 -10.82 21.24
CA PHE A 25 -5.79 -10.72 20.22
C PHE A 25 -5.54 -9.54 19.32
N VAL A 26 -5.83 -9.72 18.03
CA VAL A 26 -5.89 -8.65 17.04
C VAL A 26 -7.36 -8.44 16.70
N SER A 27 -7.79 -7.19 16.67
CA SER A 27 -9.17 -6.83 16.37
C SER A 27 -9.25 -5.81 15.24
N GLY A 28 -10.34 -5.88 14.49
CA GLY A 28 -10.71 -4.90 13.47
C GLY A 28 -12.18 -4.56 13.61
N CYS A 29 -12.52 -3.29 13.43
CA CYS A 29 -13.88 -2.78 13.61
C CYS A 29 -14.32 -1.96 12.40
N LEU A 30 -15.62 -1.97 12.12
CA LEU A 30 -16.27 -1.02 11.22
C LEU A 30 -17.62 -0.60 11.79
N PRO A 31 -18.21 0.51 11.32
CA PRO A 31 -19.60 0.84 11.63
C PRO A 31 -20.55 -0.30 11.23
N ALA A 32 -21.38 -0.74 12.18
CA ALA A 32 -22.35 -1.81 11.96
C ALA A 32 -23.35 -1.45 10.85
N CYS A 33 -23.67 -0.17 10.69
CA CYS A 33 -24.52 0.29 9.60
C CYS A 33 -23.96 0.00 8.21
N ILE A 34 -22.67 0.19 7.98
CA ILE A 34 -22.07 -0.04 6.67
C ILE A 34 -22.16 -1.52 6.30
N LEU A 35 -21.99 -2.42 7.26
CA LEU A 35 -22.16 -3.86 7.07
C LEU A 35 -23.59 -4.23 6.67
N VAL A 36 -24.55 -3.60 7.33
CA VAL A 36 -25.98 -3.82 7.13
C VAL A 36 -26.42 -3.27 5.77
N MET A 37 -25.90 -2.12 5.35
CA MET A 37 -26.13 -1.54 4.02
C MET A 37 -25.49 -2.34 2.87
N SER A 38 -24.50 -3.20 3.16
CA SER A 38 -23.87 -4.07 2.18
C SER A 38 -24.44 -5.49 2.15
N ASP A 39 -25.70 -5.68 2.55
CA ASP A 39 -26.33 -7.00 2.65
C ASP A 39 -25.50 -8.02 3.46
N LEU A 40 -24.83 -7.54 4.52
CA LEU A 40 -23.97 -8.37 5.37
C LEU A 40 -22.82 -9.07 4.61
N ILE A 41 -22.41 -8.52 3.46
CA ILE A 41 -21.27 -8.98 2.68
C ILE A 41 -20.00 -8.25 3.13
N ASN A 42 -19.02 -8.98 3.62
CA ASN A 42 -17.78 -8.43 4.11
C ASN A 42 -16.53 -9.25 3.73
N VAL A 43 -15.39 -8.57 3.77
CA VAL A 43 -14.07 -9.13 3.54
C VAL A 43 -13.22 -8.88 4.79
N LEU A 44 -12.71 -9.97 5.38
CA LEU A 44 -11.71 -9.93 6.44
C LEU A 44 -10.33 -10.10 5.83
N THR A 45 -9.44 -9.15 6.05
CA THR A 45 -8.03 -9.26 5.63
C THR A 45 -7.17 -9.50 6.86
N LEU A 46 -6.57 -10.69 6.91
CA LEU A 46 -5.60 -11.09 7.92
C LEU A 46 -4.20 -10.82 7.39
N ALA A 47 -3.51 -9.88 8.00
CA ALA A 47 -2.09 -9.67 7.78
C ALA A 47 -1.31 -10.64 8.66
N MET A 48 -0.50 -11.50 8.06
CA MET A 48 0.34 -12.48 8.74
C MET A 48 1.80 -12.06 8.69
N ASP A 49 2.59 -12.56 9.63
CA ASP A 49 4.05 -12.50 9.53
C ASP A 49 4.56 -13.36 8.35
N SER A 50 5.76 -13.05 7.87
CA SER A 50 6.55 -13.80 6.90
C SER A 50 6.63 -15.31 7.18
N THR A 51 6.63 -15.70 8.46
CA THR A 51 6.64 -17.10 8.89
C THR A 51 5.27 -17.79 8.84
N ARG A 52 4.18 -17.04 8.58
CA ARG A 52 2.77 -17.48 8.62
C ARG A 52 2.30 -18.04 9.97
N GLN A 53 3.04 -17.85 11.05
CA GLN A 53 2.69 -18.39 12.36
C GLN A 53 1.90 -17.41 13.23
N SER A 54 2.06 -16.11 12.98
CA SER A 54 1.44 -15.04 13.76
C SER A 54 0.63 -14.12 12.85
N VAL A 55 -0.54 -13.71 13.34
CA VAL A 55 -1.39 -12.66 12.76
C VAL A 55 -0.94 -11.33 13.35
N VAL A 56 -0.47 -10.43 12.51
CA VAL A 56 -0.01 -9.09 12.91
C VAL A 56 -1.12 -8.04 12.79
N GLY A 57 -2.12 -8.27 11.94
CA GLY A 57 -3.17 -7.30 11.67
C GLY A 57 -4.48 -7.94 11.22
N LEU A 58 -5.60 -7.31 11.56
CA LEU A 58 -6.94 -7.67 11.09
C LEU A 58 -7.64 -6.40 10.57
N SER A 59 -8.04 -6.43 9.30
CA SER A 59 -8.85 -5.39 8.69
C SER A 59 -10.21 -5.97 8.31
N VAL A 60 -11.28 -5.24 8.63
CA VAL A 60 -12.65 -5.61 8.27
C VAL A 60 -13.16 -4.58 7.29
N GLN A 61 -13.59 -5.04 6.12
CA GLN A 61 -14.11 -4.20 5.05
C GLN A 61 -15.47 -4.74 4.62
N SER A 62 -16.43 -3.85 4.37
CA SER A 62 -17.72 -4.23 3.82
C SER A 62 -17.70 -4.03 2.31
N MET A 63 -18.29 -4.95 1.56
CA MET A 63 -18.46 -4.83 0.12
C MET A 63 -19.73 -4.03 -0.16
N GLY A 64 -19.68 -2.73 0.11
CA GLY A 64 -20.80 -1.84 -0.18
C GLY A 64 -21.02 -1.71 -1.68
N VAL A 65 -22.20 -2.08 -2.16
CA VAL A 65 -22.75 -1.50 -3.38
C VAL A 65 -23.02 -0.03 -3.04
N SER A 66 -22.16 0.88 -3.49
CA SER A 66 -22.59 2.26 -3.64
C SER A 66 -23.83 2.21 -4.52
N ASN A 67 -24.96 2.70 -4.01
CA ASN A 67 -25.98 3.19 -4.92
C ASN A 67 -25.26 4.08 -5.94
N GLN A 68 -25.55 3.87 -7.22
CA GLN A 68 -24.70 4.20 -8.37
C GLN A 68 -24.50 5.72 -8.62
N PHE A 69 -24.18 6.52 -7.61
CA PHE A 69 -23.99 7.96 -7.75
C PHE A 69 -23.10 8.65 -6.71
N SER A 70 -22.43 7.94 -5.80
CA SER A 70 -21.36 8.59 -5.03
C SER A 70 -20.30 7.63 -4.53
N ASN A 71 -19.04 7.92 -4.86
CA ASN A 71 -17.83 7.43 -4.16
C ASN A 71 -17.75 8.00 -2.72
N GLN A 72 -18.88 8.08 -2.03
CA GLN A 72 -19.03 8.64 -0.70
C GLN A 72 -19.59 7.54 0.18
N TYR A 73 -18.82 7.14 1.19
CA TYR A 73 -19.37 6.36 2.31
C TYR A 73 -20.65 7.04 2.77
N PRO A 74 -21.77 6.30 2.95
CA PRO A 74 -23.02 6.88 3.40
C PRO A 74 -22.76 7.60 4.73
N LYS A 75 -22.81 8.94 4.69
CA LYS A 75 -22.43 9.78 5.84
C LYS A 75 -23.40 9.65 7.01
N ASN A 76 -24.60 9.16 6.74
CA ASN A 76 -25.68 9.06 7.72
C ASN A 76 -26.23 7.64 7.71
N CYS A 77 -26.02 6.92 8.81
CA CYS A 77 -26.58 5.61 9.08
C CYS A 77 -28.01 5.68 9.67
N LYS A 78 -28.68 6.83 9.49
CA LYS A 78 -30.01 7.09 10.02
C LYS A 78 -31.06 6.49 9.10
N ASP A 79 -32.05 5.84 9.71
CA ASP A 79 -33.22 5.25 9.07
C ASP A 79 -32.92 4.05 8.15
N ILE A 80 -32.02 3.16 8.59
CA ILE A 80 -31.86 1.86 7.93
C ILE A 80 -33.12 1.04 8.19
N ASN A 81 -33.90 0.82 7.13
CA ASN A 81 -35.08 -0.03 7.18
C ASN A 81 -34.64 -1.50 7.23
N GLU A 82 -34.66 -2.07 8.42
CA GLU A 82 -34.27 -3.47 8.69
C GLU A 82 -35.09 -4.49 7.87
N ASN A 83 -36.27 -4.10 7.36
CA ASN A 83 -37.16 -4.97 6.58
C ASN A 83 -36.74 -5.16 5.11
N VAL A 84 -35.77 -4.39 4.61
CA VAL A 84 -35.29 -4.47 3.21
C VAL A 84 -34.07 -5.40 3.07
N ILE A 85 -33.48 -5.77 4.20
CA ILE A 85 -32.19 -6.46 4.23
C ILE A 85 -32.47 -7.95 4.29
N GLY A 86 -31.90 -8.70 3.35
CA GLY A 86 -31.91 -10.16 3.39
C GLY A 86 -31.05 -10.67 4.54
N THR A 87 -31.52 -10.54 5.78
CA THR A 87 -30.79 -10.87 7.01
C THR A 87 -30.50 -12.36 7.18
N GLU A 88 -30.93 -13.20 6.24
CA GLU A 88 -30.83 -14.65 6.33
C GLU A 88 -29.41 -15.17 6.06
N LEU A 89 -28.55 -14.40 5.39
CA LEU A 89 -27.20 -14.85 5.01
C LEU A 89 -26.14 -13.79 5.33
N PHE A 90 -25.17 -14.19 6.16
CA PHE A 90 -23.96 -13.41 6.43
C PHE A 90 -22.83 -13.97 5.55
N ASN A 91 -22.31 -13.15 4.62
CA ASN A 91 -21.32 -13.62 3.64
C ASN A 91 -19.96 -12.99 3.90
N THR A 92 -19.07 -13.77 4.52
CA THR A 92 -17.72 -13.33 4.85
C THR A 92 -16.67 -14.02 3.98
N THR A 93 -15.91 -13.22 3.23
CA THR A 93 -14.70 -13.67 2.54
C THR A 93 -13.48 -13.38 3.39
N ILE A 94 -12.57 -14.36 3.53
CA ILE A 94 -11.30 -14.18 4.26
C ILE A 94 -10.16 -14.08 3.24
N ARG A 95 -9.30 -13.07 3.40
CA ARG A 95 -8.09 -12.84 2.62
C ARG A 95 -6.88 -12.87 3.54
N PHE A 96 -5.82 -13.52 3.09
CA PHE A 96 -4.54 -13.55 3.78
C PHE A 96 -3.55 -12.68 3.02
N VAL A 97 -2.83 -11.81 3.74
CA VAL A 97 -1.79 -10.95 3.20
C VAL A 97 -0.51 -11.19 3.98
N GLU A 98 0.57 -11.38 3.25
CA GLU A 98 1.91 -11.57 3.81
C GLU A 98 2.82 -10.44 3.34
N PRO A 99 3.78 -10.02 4.19
CA PRO A 99 4.77 -9.06 3.78
C PRO A 99 5.61 -9.63 2.64
N VAL A 100 5.72 -8.88 1.56
CA VAL A 100 6.62 -9.14 0.45
C VAL A 100 7.90 -8.33 0.63
N GLU A 101 9.03 -8.90 0.22
CA GLU A 101 10.30 -8.18 0.20
C GLU A 101 10.17 -6.94 -0.71
N GLY A 102 10.59 -5.80 -0.19
CA GLY A 102 10.58 -4.55 -0.94
C GLY A 102 11.58 -4.57 -2.09
N PRO A 103 11.45 -3.64 -3.05
CA PRO A 103 12.41 -3.51 -4.13
C PRO A 103 13.81 -3.21 -3.58
N VAL A 104 14.81 -3.95 -4.06
CA VAL A 104 16.21 -3.71 -3.72
C VAL A 104 16.63 -2.38 -4.33
N PRO A 105 17.34 -1.50 -3.59
CA PRO A 105 17.77 -0.23 -4.15
C PRO A 105 18.78 -0.42 -5.29
N GLU A 106 18.67 0.38 -6.35
CA GLU A 106 19.57 0.33 -7.51
C GLU A 106 20.96 0.95 -7.25
N THR A 107 21.55 0.66 -6.10
CA THR A 107 22.88 1.18 -5.74
C THR A 107 23.96 0.68 -6.69
N GLN A 108 23.84 -0.55 -7.19
CA GLN A 108 24.78 -1.10 -8.18
C GLN A 108 24.73 -0.35 -9.52
N ALA A 109 23.53 -0.03 -10.02
CA ALA A 109 23.39 0.72 -11.26
C ALA A 109 23.89 2.16 -11.11
N TYR A 110 23.65 2.78 -9.94
CA TYR A 110 24.19 4.10 -9.63
C TYR A 110 25.73 4.11 -9.57
N LEU A 111 26.35 3.11 -8.95
CA LEU A 111 27.81 2.97 -8.90
C LEU A 111 28.41 2.81 -10.31
N GLN A 112 27.84 1.94 -11.15
CA GLN A 112 28.28 1.77 -12.53
C GLN A 112 28.18 3.06 -13.34
N LYS A 113 27.12 3.85 -13.13
CA LYS A 113 26.97 5.16 -13.76
C LYS A 113 28.08 6.11 -13.31
N ILE A 114 28.37 6.19 -12.02
CA ILE A 114 29.46 7.02 -11.48
C ILE A 114 30.81 6.59 -12.06
N GLU A 115 31.08 5.29 -12.11
CA GLU A 115 32.33 4.76 -12.65
C GLU A 115 32.50 5.11 -14.13
N ARG A 116 31.43 4.98 -14.92
CA ARG A 116 31.43 5.38 -16.33
C ARG A 116 31.67 6.87 -16.50
N GLU A 117 30.97 7.72 -15.76
CA GLU A 117 31.19 9.18 -15.80
C GLU A 117 32.61 9.57 -15.38
N LYS A 118 33.19 8.86 -14.41
CA LYS A 118 34.59 9.06 -13.99
C LYS A 118 35.57 8.63 -15.08
N GLN A 119 35.33 7.51 -15.75
CA GLN A 119 36.14 7.04 -16.88
C GLN A 119 36.07 8.00 -18.07
N GLU A 120 34.88 8.50 -18.41
CA GLU A 120 34.69 9.49 -19.48
C GLU A 120 35.40 10.81 -19.16
N LYS A 121 35.32 11.31 -17.93
CA LYS A 121 36.06 12.50 -17.49
C LYS A 121 37.57 12.31 -17.57
N ALA A 122 38.08 11.16 -17.15
CA ALA A 122 39.51 10.86 -17.21
C ALA A 122 40.02 10.72 -18.66
N GLN A 123 39.20 10.23 -19.59
CA GLN A 123 39.56 10.15 -21.02
C GLN A 123 39.43 11.50 -21.72
N GLY A 124 38.45 12.33 -21.34
CA GLY A 124 38.23 13.67 -21.90
C GLY A 124 39.35 14.68 -21.57
N ASP A 125 39.94 14.58 -20.37
CA ASP A 125 41.07 15.44 -19.96
C ASP A 125 42.38 15.15 -20.72
N GLN A 126 42.51 13.99 -21.36
CA GLN A 126 43.71 13.62 -22.11
C GLN A 126 43.66 14.02 -23.60
N GLY A 127 42.53 14.56 -24.09
CA GLY A 127 42.30 14.81 -25.51
C GLY A 127 42.78 16.16 -26.07
N ASP A 128 43.01 17.19 -25.24
CA ASP A 128 43.51 18.48 -25.75
C ASP A 128 44.33 19.28 -24.71
N ASN A 129 45.58 18.85 -24.52
CA ASN A 129 46.59 19.56 -23.73
C ASN A 129 47.13 20.86 -24.39
N ARG A 130 46.40 21.43 -25.37
CA ARG A 130 46.74 22.74 -25.93
C ARG A 130 46.06 23.81 -25.08
N SER A 131 46.89 24.57 -24.35
CA SER A 131 46.47 25.79 -23.63
C SER A 131 45.47 26.60 -24.46
N PHE A 132 44.38 27.07 -23.83
CA PHE A 132 43.34 27.92 -24.46
C PHE A 132 43.93 29.09 -25.27
N LEU A 133 45.11 29.59 -24.89
CA LEU A 133 45.84 30.65 -25.57
C LEU A 133 46.36 30.23 -26.96
N ALA A 134 46.65 28.95 -27.19
CA ALA A 134 47.11 28.42 -28.47
C ALA A 134 45.97 28.35 -29.51
N LYS A 135 44.76 28.01 -29.08
CA LYS A 135 43.57 27.97 -29.96
C LYS A 135 43.21 29.36 -30.49
N TYR A 136 43.34 30.40 -29.65
CA TYR A 136 42.99 31.77 -30.03
C TYR A 136 43.96 32.39 -31.05
N LYS A 137 45.24 31.97 -31.03
CA LYS A 137 46.24 32.45 -32.01
C LYS A 137 45.99 31.89 -33.40
N HIS A 138 45.59 30.62 -33.52
CA HIS A 138 45.40 29.99 -34.83
C HIS A 138 44.18 30.50 -35.59
N PHE A 139 43.16 30.99 -34.87
CA PHE A 139 41.96 31.57 -35.47
C PHE A 139 42.19 32.96 -36.08
N LYS A 140 43.19 33.72 -35.59
CA LYS A 140 43.52 35.05 -36.11
C LYS A 140 44.47 35.03 -37.31
N THR A 141 45.17 33.94 -37.56
CA THR A 141 46.09 33.83 -38.70
C THR A 141 45.44 33.36 -40.00
N ASN A 142 44.19 32.84 -39.96
CA ASN A 142 43.44 32.36 -41.13
C ASN A 142 42.34 33.35 -41.61
N LYS A 143 42.41 34.61 -41.17
CA LYS A 143 41.53 35.71 -41.60
C LYS A 143 42.32 36.88 -42.21
N LEU A 144 43.35 36.56 -42.99
CA LEU A 144 43.99 37.46 -43.95
C LEU A 144 43.63 36.98 -45.36
#